data_AF-A0A849E7X6-F1
#
_entry.id   AF-A0A849E7X6-F1
#
_cell.length_a   1.000
_cell.length_b   1.000
_cell.length_c   1.000
_cell.angle_alpha   90.00
_cell.angle_beta   90.00
_cell.angle_gamma   90.00
#
_symmetry.space_group_name_H-M   'P 1'
#
loop_
_entity.id
_entity.type
_entity.pdbx_description
1 polymer ?
#
loop_
_entity_poly.entity_id
_entity_poly.type
_entity_poly.pdbx_seq_one_letter_code
_entity_poly.pdbx_strand_id
1 'polypeptide(L)'
;MQIDGLQIYPGYLDRNAQKALISDLRVLVAECPFYTPAMPGSGKPMSVRMTNFGQLGWVTDKAGYRYQPCHPETGKPWPAIPAQLQELWEKLVRYPHPPEACLVNHYT
;
A
#
# COMPACT_ATOMS: atom_id res chain seq x y z
N MET A 1 17.20 3.66 15.72
CA MET A 1 18.54 3.23 15.26
C MET A 1 18.79 3.91 13.93
N GLN A 2 19.95 4.53 13.73
CA GLN A 2 20.32 5.17 12.48
C GLN A 2 21.42 4.33 11.83
N ILE A 3 21.08 3.72 10.70
CA ILE A 3 22.02 3.11 9.77
C ILE A 3 22.13 4.09 8.60
N ASP A 4 23.29 4.16 7.93
CA ASP A 4 23.42 5.07 6.79
C ASP A 4 22.33 4.78 5.74
N GLY A 5 21.62 5.83 5.31
CA GLY A 5 20.44 5.73 4.43
C GLY A 5 19.17 5.10 5.05
N LEU A 6 19.15 4.70 6.32
CA LEU A 6 18.00 4.03 6.97
C LEU A 6 17.71 4.58 8.37
N GLN A 7 16.48 5.08 8.55
CA GLN A 7 15.97 5.56 9.83
C GLN A 7 14.86 4.64 10.33
N ILE A 8 15.01 4.13 11.56
CA ILE A 8 14.00 3.29 12.22
C ILE A 8 13.40 4.07 13.38
N TYR A 9 12.07 4.21 13.38
CA TYR A 9 11.26 4.92 14.39
C TYR A 9 10.34 3.95 15.16
N PRO A 10 10.85 3.21 16.15
CA PRO A 10 10.03 2.29 16.94
C PRO A 10 8.92 3.03 17.68
N GLY A 11 7.69 2.52 17.59
CA GLY A 11 6.55 3.09 18.31
C GLY A 11 6.11 4.49 17.83
N TYR A 12 6.52 4.92 16.64
CA TYR A 12 6.15 6.24 16.09
C TYR A 12 4.64 6.46 16.05
N LEU A 13 3.89 5.45 15.58
CA LEU A 13 2.45 5.42 15.70
C LEU A 13 2.08 4.86 17.07
N ASP A 14 1.52 5.71 17.93
CA ASP A 14 0.94 5.24 19.19
C ASP A 14 -0.29 4.34 18.95
N ARG A 15 -0.82 3.75 20.03
CA ARG A 15 -1.94 2.81 19.91
C ARG A 15 -3.21 3.45 19.33
N ASN A 16 -3.45 4.73 19.57
CA ASN A 16 -4.64 5.42 19.05
C ASN A 16 -4.47 5.70 17.55
N ALA A 17 -3.30 6.17 17.14
CA ALA A 17 -2.95 6.40 15.75
C ALA A 17 -3.01 5.10 14.92
N GLN A 18 -2.54 3.97 15.49
CA GLN A 18 -2.65 2.65 14.85
C GLN A 18 -4.13 2.24 14.64
N LYS A 19 -4.98 2.42 15.66
CA LYS A 19 -6.41 2.08 15.56
C LYS A 19 -7.13 2.95 14.53
N ALA A 20 -6.84 4.25 14.51
CA ALA A 20 -7.38 5.19 13.54
C ALA A 20 -7.02 4.76 12.11
N LEU A 21 -5.73 4.49 11.86
CA LEU A 21 -5.26 4.06 10.55
C LEU A 21 -5.95 2.78 10.07
N ILE A 22 -6.07 1.78 10.94
CA ILE A 22 -6.77 0.53 10.60
C ILE A 22 -8.27 0.75 10.36
N SER A 23 -8.91 1.66 11.10
CA SER A 23 -10.31 2.02 10.89
C SER A 23 -10.51 2.63 9.49
N ASP A 24 -9.68 3.60 9.12
CA ASP A 24 -9.75 4.26 7.81
C ASP A 24 -9.49 3.28 6.67
N LEU A 25 -8.48 2.42 6.83
CA LEU A 25 -8.17 1.38 5.86
C LEU A 25 -9.33 0.40 5.67
N ARG A 26 -10.06 0.04 6.73
CA ARG A 26 -11.22 -0.88 6.63
C ARG A 26 -12.35 -0.29 5.79
N VAL A 27 -12.59 1.01 5.89
CA VAL A 27 -13.59 1.70 5.05
C VAL A 27 -13.17 1.66 3.58
N LEU A 28 -11.91 1.99 3.30
CA LEU A 28 -11.39 2.00 1.93
C LEU A 28 -11.32 0.62 1.30
N VAL A 29 -10.97 -0.41 2.09
CA VAL A 29 -10.92 -1.80 1.63
C VAL A 29 -12.31 -2.34 1.27
N ALA A 30 -13.38 -1.79 1.84
CA ALA A 30 -14.73 -2.16 1.41
C ALA A 30 -15.01 -1.75 -0.04
N GLU A 31 -14.43 -0.63 -0.50
CA GLU A 31 -14.57 -0.11 -1.87
C GLU A 31 -13.48 -0.63 -2.83
N CYS A 32 -12.27 -0.88 -2.29
CA CYS A 32 -11.09 -1.34 -3.00
C CYS A 32 -10.54 -2.61 -2.33
N PRO A 33 -11.18 -3.77 -2.56
CA PRO A 33 -10.91 -4.99 -1.80
C PRO A 33 -9.48 -5.49 -1.99
N PHE A 34 -9.04 -6.29 -1.01
CA PHE A 34 -7.82 -7.06 -1.19
C PHE A 34 -8.02 -8.16 -2.24
N TYR A 35 -7.01 -8.38 -3.07
CA TYR A 35 -6.94 -9.51 -4.00
C TYR A 35 -5.69 -10.35 -3.76
N THR A 36 -5.67 -11.56 -4.32
CA THR A 36 -4.51 -12.46 -4.28
C THR A 36 -3.69 -12.32 -5.55
N PRO A 37 -2.49 -11.71 -5.50
CA PRO A 37 -1.61 -11.61 -6.67
C PRO A 37 -1.09 -12.97 -7.14
N ALA A 38 -0.56 -12.99 -8.36
CA ALA A 38 0.14 -14.16 -8.91
C ALA A 38 1.61 -13.87 -9.22
N MET A 39 2.45 -14.87 -8.95
CA MET A 39 3.88 -14.84 -9.26
C MET A 39 4.13 -14.76 -10.77
N PRO A 40 5.06 -13.92 -11.24
CA PRO A 40 5.42 -13.85 -12.65
C PRO A 40 5.89 -15.20 -13.21
N GLY A 41 5.57 -15.45 -14.48
CA GLY A 41 5.89 -16.67 -15.20
C GLY A 41 5.06 -17.89 -14.76
N SER A 42 5.16 -18.27 -13.48
CA SER A 42 4.48 -19.45 -12.94
C SER A 42 2.98 -19.26 -12.76
N GLY A 43 2.51 -18.02 -12.56
CA GLY A 43 1.10 -17.72 -12.27
C GLY A 43 0.61 -18.24 -10.92
N LYS A 44 1.50 -18.76 -10.06
CA LYS A 44 1.12 -19.29 -8.74
C LYS A 44 0.62 -18.17 -7.84
N PRO A 45 -0.48 -18.37 -7.08
CA PRO A 45 -0.96 -17.37 -6.15
C PRO A 45 0.08 -17.09 -5.05
N MET A 46 0.22 -15.83 -4.66
CA MET A 46 1.03 -15.43 -3.51
C MET A 46 0.27 -15.67 -2.20
N SER A 47 1.00 -15.83 -1.09
CA SER A 47 0.39 -15.98 0.24
C SER A 47 -0.12 -14.64 0.82
N VAL A 48 0.49 -13.53 0.40
CA VAL A 48 0.04 -12.18 0.76
C VAL A 48 -1.18 -11.81 -0.05
N ARG A 49 -2.14 -11.12 0.58
CA ARG A 49 -3.18 -10.40 -0.14
C ARG A 49 -2.83 -8.92 -0.20
N MET A 50 -3.14 -8.25 -1.30
CA MET A 50 -2.79 -6.84 -1.46
C MET A 50 -3.91 -5.97 -2.02
N THR A 51 -3.84 -4.69 -1.68
CA THR A 51 -4.60 -3.61 -2.31
C THR A 51 -3.69 -2.39 -2.44
N ASN A 52 -4.10 -1.37 -3.19
CA ASN A 52 -3.31 -0.15 -3.35
C ASN A 52 -4.17 1.11 -3.22
N PHE A 53 -3.51 2.22 -2.90
CA PHE A 53 -4.05 3.57 -2.93
C PHE A 53 -3.08 4.52 -3.67
N GLY A 54 -3.59 5.53 -4.37
CA GLY A 54 -2.82 6.49 -5.14
C GLY A 54 -3.22 6.55 -6.61
N GLN A 55 -2.48 7.31 -7.42
CA GLN A 55 -2.69 7.34 -8.87
C GLN A 55 -2.27 6.01 -9.53
N LEU A 56 -1.36 5.29 -8.88
CA LEU A 56 -0.80 4.03 -9.32
C LEU A 56 -0.89 2.98 -8.20
N GLY A 57 -1.05 1.72 -8.60
CA GLY A 57 -0.95 0.58 -7.72
C GLY A 57 0.01 -0.45 -8.28
N TRP A 58 0.81 -1.04 -7.39
CA TRP A 58 1.70 -2.13 -7.75
C TRP A 58 0.89 -3.41 -7.95
N VAL A 59 1.09 -4.07 -9.08
CA VAL A 59 0.39 -5.28 -9.49
C VAL A 59 1.40 -6.32 -9.97
N THR A 60 1.12 -7.58 -9.67
CA THR A 60 1.81 -8.73 -10.25
C THR A 60 0.82 -9.78 -10.73
N ASP A 61 1.11 -10.32 -11.90
CA ASP A 61 0.47 -11.49 -12.44
C ASP A 61 1.49 -12.29 -13.28
N LYS A 62 1.00 -13.26 -14.04
CA LYS A 62 1.86 -14.10 -14.90
C LYS A 62 2.71 -13.28 -15.88
N ALA A 63 2.24 -12.12 -16.32
CA ALA A 63 2.94 -11.27 -17.28
C ALA A 63 4.08 -10.45 -16.65
N GLY A 64 4.12 -10.32 -15.32
CA GLY A 64 5.17 -9.62 -14.61
C GLY A 64 4.67 -8.57 -13.62
N TYR A 65 5.61 -7.74 -13.17
CA TYR A 65 5.38 -6.64 -12.25
C TYR A 65 5.12 -5.34 -13.01
N ARG A 66 4.19 -4.53 -12.53
CA ARG A 66 3.93 -3.19 -13.09
C ARG A 66 3.20 -2.28 -12.11
N TYR A 67 3.27 -0.98 -12.37
CA TYR A 67 2.30 -0.04 -11.83
C TYR A 67 1.18 0.16 -12.85
N GLN A 68 -0.07 0.20 -12.38
CA GLN A 68 -1.23 0.49 -13.22
C GLN A 68 -2.23 1.38 -12.49
N PRO A 69 -3.09 2.15 -13.20
CA PRO A 69 -4.01 3.10 -12.58
C PRO A 69 -5.28 2.46 -12.00
N CYS A 70 -5.59 1.22 -12.36
CA CYS A 70 -6.83 0.55 -11.97
C CYS A 70 -6.58 -0.75 -11.20
N HIS A 71 -7.53 -1.14 -10.37
CA HIS A 71 -7.56 -2.42 -9.68
C HIS A 71 -7.71 -3.58 -10.68
N PRO A 72 -6.93 -4.69 -10.57
CA PRO A 72 -6.94 -5.76 -11.56
C PRO A 72 -8.26 -6.53 -11.60
N GLU A 73 -8.93 -6.75 -10.45
CA GLU A 73 -10.22 -7.45 -10.41
C GLU A 73 -11.44 -6.55 -10.63
N THR A 74 -11.50 -5.35 -10.03
CA THR A 74 -12.70 -4.48 -10.14
C THR A 74 -12.67 -3.54 -11.35
N GLY A 75 -11.50 -3.32 -11.97
CA GLY A 75 -11.31 -2.38 -13.08
C GLY A 75 -11.43 -0.89 -12.71
N LYS A 76 -11.77 -0.56 -11.45
CA LYS A 76 -11.90 0.83 -10.98
C LYS A 76 -10.53 1.45 -10.68
N PRO A 77 -10.38 2.79 -10.76
CA PRO A 77 -9.19 3.48 -10.28
C PRO A 77 -8.91 3.18 -8.81
N TRP A 78 -7.63 3.21 -8.41
CA TRP A 78 -7.27 3.11 -6.99
C TRP A 78 -7.78 4.35 -6.23
N PRO A 79 -8.29 4.19 -5.00
CA PRO A 79 -8.66 5.33 -4.16
C PRO A 79 -7.44 6.18 -3.80
N ALA A 80 -7.66 7.43 -3.42
CA ALA A 80 -6.59 8.31 -2.95
C ALA A 80 -5.86 7.75 -1.71
N ILE A 81 -4.58 8.09 -1.56
CA ILE A 81 -3.79 7.71 -0.38
C ILE A 81 -4.41 8.37 0.87
N PRO A 82 -4.70 7.61 1.95
CA PRO A 82 -5.22 8.15 3.20
C PRO A 82 -4.39 9.33 3.72
N ALA A 83 -5.06 10.38 4.18
CA ALA A 83 -4.39 11.60 4.67
C ALA A 83 -3.35 11.30 5.74
N GLN A 84 -3.66 10.41 6.69
CA GLN A 84 -2.72 10.00 7.74
C GLN A 84 -1.42 9.39 7.17
N LEU A 85 -1.48 8.65 6.05
CA LEU A 85 -0.29 8.10 5.40
C LEU A 85 0.49 9.17 4.62
N GLN A 86 -0.20 10.15 4.02
CA GLN A 86 0.45 11.30 3.40
C GLN A 86 1.20 12.15 4.44
N GLU A 87 0.59 12.39 5.61
CA GLU A 87 1.27 13.10 6.70
C GLU A 87 2.52 12.35 7.20
N LEU A 88 2.48 11.01 7.26
CA LEU A 88 3.67 10.21 7.61
C LEU A 88 4.77 10.38 6.57
N TRP A 89 4.41 10.39 5.28
CA TRP A 89 5.37 10.66 4.20
C TRP A 89 6.03 12.01 4.37
N GLU A 90 5.24 13.08 4.53
CA GLU A 90 5.74 14.45 4.69
C GLU A 90 6.64 14.63 5.92
N LYS A 91 6.30 13.97 7.03
CA LYS A 91 7.05 14.10 8.30
C LYS A 91 8.35 13.28 8.32
N LEU A 92 8.36 12.11 7.69
CA LEU A 92 9.44 11.14 7.86
C LEU A 92 10.31 10.98 6.62
N VAL A 93 9.77 11.22 5.43
CA VAL A 93 10.46 10.97 4.17
C VAL A 93 11.09 12.26 3.69
N ARG A 94 12.41 12.21 3.47
CA ARG A 94 13.19 13.34 2.93
C ARG A 94 13.21 13.29 1.40
N TYR A 95 12.05 13.17 0.78
CA TYR A 95 11.87 13.16 -0.68
C TYR A 95 10.93 14.29 -1.11
N PRO A 96 11.25 15.05 -2.17
CA PRO A 96 10.55 16.31 -2.47
C PRO A 96 9.17 16.14 -3.11
N HIS A 97 8.80 14.95 -3.58
CA HIS A 97 7.53 14.71 -4.25
C HIS A 97 6.57 13.87 -3.40
N PRO A 98 5.25 14.06 -3.54
CA PRO A 98 4.27 13.20 -2.88
C PRO A 98 4.33 11.77 -3.45
N PRO A 99 3.89 10.76 -2.67
CA PRO A 99 3.82 9.39 -3.16
C PRO A 99 2.69 9.23 -4.18
N GLU A 100 2.97 8.50 -5.26
CA GLU A 100 1.97 8.19 -6.30
C GLU A 100 1.28 6.84 -6.07
N ALA A 101 1.86 6.00 -5.22
CA ALA A 101 1.39 4.65 -4.88
C ALA A 101 1.61 4.32 -3.41
N CYS A 102 0.66 3.58 -2.84
CA CYS A 102 0.69 3.04 -1.49
C CYS A 102 0.17 1.60 -1.53
N LEU A 103 1.09 0.63 -1.52
CA LEU A 103 0.77 -0.80 -1.45
C LEU A 103 0.44 -1.20 -0.02
N VAL A 104 -0.71 -1.83 0.20
CA VAL A 104 -1.11 -2.41 1.48
C VAL A 104 -1.08 -3.93 1.36
N ASN A 105 -0.26 -4.56 2.18
CA ASN A 105 -0.11 -6.01 2.26
C ASN A 105 -0.80 -6.54 3.54
N HIS A 106 -1.60 -7.59 3.38
CA HIS A 106 -2.27 -8.29 4.47
C HIS A 106 -1.71 -9.72 4.59
N TYR A 107 -1.07 -9.97 5.73
CA TYR A 107 -0.51 -11.27 6.12
C TYR A 107 -1.40 -11.89 7.20
N THR A 108 -1.76 -13.16 7.01
CA THR A 108 -2.58 -13.96 7.94
C THR A 108 -1.74 -15.03 8.61
#